data_AF-A0A8K0L374-F1
#
_entry.id   AF-A0A8K0L374-F1
#
_cell.length_a   1.000
_cell.length_b   1.000
_cell.length_c   1.000
_cell.angle_alpha   90.00
_cell.angle_beta   90.00
_cell.angle_gamma   90.00
#
_symmetry.space_group_name_H-M   'P 1'
#
loop_
_entity.id
_entity.type
_entity.pdbx_description
1 polymer ?
#
loop_
_entity_poly.entity_id
_entity_poly.type
_entity_poly.pdbx_seq_one_letter_code
_entity_poly.pdbx_strand_id
1 'polypeptide(L)'
;MSLIPSLQQDLRLPRLRTQNRRSKHTSYARGRVAEVCFIITRADLLAPKKEQVDTLLPYLRELLRDALGNTGKNVRLGNVKCVSAKRGWWTKAVKEEIWSRGGAGWLVGKVNVGKSSLFEVVFPKGRGAAQSYNPSHSDQGLYALEQAQRLDALSASTTNTPADVDDPDEIILSEESDLLPPPQPERAFPSMPISSALPGTTASPIRIPFGAGKGELIDLPGIVRSTLENHLVPSQRAQLIMSSRLSPEQIVIKPGQSLLIGGGLVRITNPSEKDVLLAYPFVPLDTHLTSTTKAEELRKGERDMDIPSVLATESKSSIKSAGKMELKWDVTKARAGPLTRKDAVGLKAERLPFVVWSADVVIEGVGWIELVAQRRRRDFDLARREEAFKGRMQGHEEQDGEKPFADTPMGGTEERVARRSIWPTVEVFSPEGKHVAIRRPMGAWLLAQKVKKKVAPGARQRRSMRSVKMSDAGRKRMADG
;
A
#
# COMPACT_ATOMS: atom_id res chain seq x y z
N MET A 1 -0.89 -4.73 -2.00
CA MET A 1 -2.00 -3.75 -1.95
C MET A 1 -3.23 -4.45 -2.50
N SER A 2 -4.40 -4.26 -1.91
CA SER A 2 -5.63 -4.90 -2.40
C SER A 2 -6.38 -3.89 -3.25
N LEU A 3 -6.46 -4.15 -4.55
CA LEU A 3 -7.15 -3.30 -5.53
C LEU A 3 -8.22 -4.13 -6.24
N ILE A 4 -9.34 -3.50 -6.58
CA ILE A 4 -10.35 -4.11 -7.45
C ILE A 4 -9.94 -3.77 -8.89
N PRO A 5 -9.52 -4.76 -9.68
CA PRO A 5 -9.12 -4.52 -11.07
C PRO A 5 -10.32 -4.04 -11.88
N SER A 6 -10.06 -3.31 -12.96
CA SER A 6 -11.06 -2.95 -13.99
C SER A 6 -12.31 -2.20 -13.55
N LEU A 7 -12.41 -1.77 -12.28
CA LEU A 7 -13.59 -1.09 -11.71
C LEU A 7 -14.14 0.05 -12.59
N GLN A 8 -13.27 0.80 -13.28
CA GLN A 8 -13.70 1.88 -14.18
C GLN A 8 -14.29 1.42 -15.49
N GLN A 9 -13.78 0.31 -16.04
CA GLN A 9 -14.32 -0.30 -17.24
C GLN A 9 -15.68 -0.93 -16.91
N ASP A 10 -15.72 -1.68 -15.80
CA ASP A 10 -16.90 -2.43 -15.37
C ASP A 10 -18.05 -1.50 -14.99
N LEU A 11 -17.77 -0.45 -14.21
CA LEU A 11 -18.76 0.57 -13.82
C LEU A 11 -18.90 1.72 -14.85
N ARG A 12 -18.24 1.61 -16.01
CA ARG A 12 -18.23 2.63 -17.09
C ARG A 12 -18.01 4.06 -16.56
N LEU A 13 -17.13 4.20 -15.57
CA LEU A 13 -16.85 5.46 -14.91
C LEU A 13 -15.98 6.37 -15.78
N PRO A 14 -16.04 7.70 -15.59
CA PRO A 14 -15.14 8.63 -16.25
C PRO A 14 -13.67 8.22 -16.06
N ARG A 15 -12.88 8.37 -17.14
CA ARG A 15 -11.46 7.96 -17.14
C ARG A 15 -10.69 8.72 -16.07
N LEU A 16 -9.76 8.04 -15.39
CA LEU A 16 -8.85 8.73 -14.48
C LEU A 16 -8.05 9.79 -15.23
N ARG A 17 -7.81 10.89 -14.51
CA ARG A 17 -6.99 11.97 -15.03
C ARG A 17 -5.59 11.48 -15.37
N THR A 18 -5.21 11.70 -16.62
CA THR A 18 -3.88 11.36 -17.11
C THR A 18 -2.83 12.40 -16.67
N GLN A 19 -1.55 12.07 -16.83
CA GLN A 19 -0.44 13.00 -16.56
C GLN A 19 -0.36 14.13 -17.60
N ASN A 20 -1.07 14.03 -18.73
CA ASN A 20 -1.11 15.09 -19.74
C ASN A 20 -1.72 16.36 -19.13
N ARG A 21 -1.03 17.49 -19.27
CA ARG A 21 -1.46 18.80 -18.74
C ARG A 21 -2.79 19.27 -19.35
N ARG A 22 -3.12 18.84 -20.57
CA ARG A 22 -4.39 19.12 -21.26
C ARG A 22 -5.56 18.23 -20.82
N SER A 23 -5.34 17.29 -19.89
CA SER A 23 -6.41 16.45 -19.36
C SER A 23 -7.41 17.28 -18.55
N LYS A 24 -8.69 17.17 -18.92
CA LYS A 24 -9.79 17.83 -18.19
C LYS A 24 -9.85 17.30 -16.75
N HIS A 25 -10.13 18.21 -15.81
CA HIS A 25 -10.30 17.89 -14.39
C HIS A 25 -11.62 17.16 -14.12
N THR A 26 -12.66 17.49 -14.88
CA THR A 26 -14.00 16.92 -14.77
C THR A 26 -14.33 16.25 -16.10
N SER A 27 -14.76 15.01 -16.04
CA SER A 27 -15.23 14.26 -17.21
C SER A 27 -16.66 13.81 -16.92
N TYR A 28 -17.54 14.06 -17.88
CA TYR A 28 -18.93 13.65 -17.83
C TYR A 28 -19.06 12.29 -18.51
N ALA A 29 -19.86 11.41 -17.93
CA ALA A 29 -20.32 10.18 -18.57
C ALA A 29 -21.84 10.12 -18.37
N ARG A 30 -22.61 10.06 -19.48
CA ARG A 30 -24.09 10.03 -19.47
C ARG A 30 -24.72 11.12 -18.59
N GLY A 31 -24.31 12.38 -18.75
CA GLY A 31 -24.83 13.51 -17.97
C GLY A 31 -24.43 13.54 -16.49
N ARG A 32 -23.69 12.55 -15.98
CA ARG A 32 -23.25 12.47 -14.59
C ARG A 32 -21.75 12.73 -14.45
N VAL A 33 -21.37 13.32 -13.32
CA VAL A 33 -19.97 13.48 -12.90
C VAL A 33 -19.69 12.43 -11.83
N ALA A 34 -18.79 11.50 -12.12
CA ALA A 34 -18.32 10.52 -11.15
C ALA A 34 -16.79 10.60 -11.03
N GLU A 35 -16.30 10.68 -9.79
CA GLU A 35 -14.88 10.68 -9.50
C GLU A 35 -14.53 9.49 -8.61
N VAL A 36 -13.54 8.71 -9.04
CA VAL A 36 -12.98 7.64 -8.22
C VAL A 36 -11.95 8.25 -7.28
N CYS A 37 -12.00 7.94 -5.97
CA CYS A 37 -10.98 8.33 -5.00
C CYS A 37 -10.32 7.07 -4.43
N PHE A 38 -8.98 7.03 -4.41
CA PHE A 38 -8.24 5.88 -3.87
C PHE A 38 -7.86 6.15 -2.42
N ILE A 39 -8.48 5.42 -1.49
CA ILE A 39 -8.23 5.57 -0.06
C ILE A 39 -7.42 4.38 0.46
N ILE A 40 -6.19 4.64 0.88
CA ILE A 40 -5.31 3.67 1.56
C ILE A 40 -5.59 3.76 3.06
N THR A 41 -6.36 2.81 3.56
CA THR A 41 -6.73 2.70 4.98
C THR A 41 -5.62 2.09 5.84
N ARG A 42 -5.79 2.13 7.17
CA ARG A 42 -4.85 1.59 8.16
C ARG A 42 -3.42 2.09 7.98
N ALA A 43 -3.27 3.35 7.59
CA ALA A 43 -1.98 3.98 7.35
C ALA A 43 -1.08 3.98 8.60
N ASP A 44 -1.66 3.87 9.79
CA ASP A 44 -0.97 3.72 11.08
C ASP A 44 -0.16 2.43 11.23
N LEU A 45 -0.43 1.42 10.40
CA LEU A 45 0.37 0.19 10.35
C LEU A 45 1.64 0.34 9.52
N LEU A 46 1.66 1.29 8.57
CA LEU A 46 2.78 1.47 7.63
C LEU A 46 3.96 2.18 8.26
N ALA A 47 3.70 3.24 9.04
CA ALA A 47 4.73 4.01 9.73
C ALA A 47 4.23 4.52 11.08
N PRO A 48 5.12 4.73 12.07
CA PRO A 48 4.71 5.11 13.42
C PRO A 48 4.21 6.55 13.52
N LYS A 49 4.60 7.42 12.58
CA LYS A 49 4.21 8.84 12.55
C LYS A 49 3.50 9.21 11.27
N LYS A 50 2.58 10.16 11.39
CA LYS A 50 1.80 10.72 10.28
C LYS A 50 2.72 11.25 9.16
N GLU A 51 3.76 11.98 9.53
CA GLU A 51 4.68 12.61 8.56
C GLU A 51 5.50 11.57 7.77
N GLN A 52 5.77 10.40 8.37
CA GLN A 52 6.48 9.32 7.68
C GLN A 52 5.57 8.59 6.67
N VAL A 53 4.27 8.57 6.90
CA VAL A 53 3.31 8.08 5.90
C VAL A 53 3.23 9.07 4.73
N ASP A 54 3.26 10.37 4.99
CA ASP A 54 3.30 11.38 3.92
C ASP A 54 4.53 11.18 3.02
N THR A 55 5.70 10.87 3.59
CA THR A 55 6.90 10.57 2.79
C THR A 55 6.79 9.26 2.00
N LEU A 56 5.89 8.36 2.38
CA LEU A 56 5.60 7.11 1.65
C LEU A 56 4.59 7.29 0.51
N LEU A 57 3.85 8.41 0.44
CA LEU A 57 2.84 8.64 -0.61
C LEU A 57 3.38 8.48 -2.03
N PRO A 58 4.58 8.99 -2.41
CA PRO A 58 5.13 8.76 -3.74
C PRO A 58 5.33 7.28 -4.06
N TYR A 59 5.88 6.51 -3.10
CA TYR A 59 6.07 5.07 -3.22
C TYR A 59 4.73 4.33 -3.35
N LEU A 60 3.72 4.70 -2.56
CA LEU A 60 2.38 4.09 -2.63
C LEU A 60 1.68 4.39 -3.96
N ARG A 61 1.88 5.59 -4.52
CA ARG A 61 1.37 5.96 -5.85
C ARG A 61 2.02 5.14 -6.95
N GLU A 62 3.34 4.93 -6.89
CA GLU A 62 4.05 4.03 -7.81
C GLU A 62 3.53 2.60 -7.70
N LEU A 63 3.39 2.09 -6.48
CA LEU A 63 2.86 0.74 -6.25
C LEU A 63 1.43 0.58 -6.78
N LEU A 64 0.58 1.60 -6.62
CA LEU A 64 -0.76 1.61 -7.18
C LEU A 64 -0.75 1.69 -8.72
N ARG A 65 0.17 2.46 -9.29
CA ARG A 65 0.37 2.56 -10.74
C ARG A 65 0.75 1.20 -11.33
N ASP A 66 1.68 0.50 -10.71
CA ASP A 66 2.12 -0.83 -11.10
C ASP A 66 0.96 -1.84 -10.98
N ALA A 67 0.17 -1.75 -9.90
CA ALA A 67 -0.98 -2.62 -9.67
C ALA A 67 -2.15 -2.38 -10.65
N LEU A 68 -2.32 -1.14 -11.14
CA LEU A 68 -3.28 -0.80 -12.20
C LEU A 68 -2.80 -1.27 -13.59
N GLY A 69 -1.55 -1.72 -13.73
CA GLY A 69 -1.02 -2.23 -14.99
C GLY A 69 -0.97 -1.18 -16.10
N ASN A 70 -1.27 -1.58 -17.34
CA ASN A 70 -1.15 -0.72 -18.52
C ASN A 70 -2.06 0.52 -18.47
N THR A 71 -3.25 0.41 -17.88
CA THR A 71 -4.18 1.54 -17.71
C THR A 71 -3.66 2.54 -16.68
N GLY A 72 -2.88 2.08 -15.68
CA GLY A 72 -2.29 2.90 -14.64
C GLY A 72 -1.11 3.76 -15.07
N LYS A 73 -0.30 3.30 -16.04
CA LYS A 73 0.99 3.92 -16.42
C LYS A 73 0.93 5.45 -16.60
N ASN A 74 -0.13 5.94 -17.25
CA ASN A 74 -0.29 7.36 -17.58
C ASN A 74 -1.20 8.12 -16.62
N VAL A 75 -1.61 7.51 -15.50
CA VAL A 75 -2.52 8.13 -14.54
C VAL A 75 -1.74 9.00 -13.55
N ARG A 76 -2.30 10.17 -13.23
CA ARG A 76 -1.70 11.14 -12.29
C ARG A 76 -1.84 10.71 -10.83
N LEU A 77 -2.93 10.02 -10.48
CA LEU A 77 -3.22 9.51 -9.12
C LEU A 77 -3.20 10.62 -8.04
N GLY A 78 -3.68 11.83 -8.39
CA GLY A 78 -3.80 12.96 -7.46
C GLY A 78 -4.90 12.78 -6.40
N ASN A 79 -5.79 11.84 -6.66
CA ASN A 79 -6.92 11.38 -5.85
C ASN A 79 -6.54 10.25 -4.86
N VAL A 80 -5.25 9.99 -4.63
CA VAL A 80 -4.79 9.00 -3.65
C VAL A 80 -4.60 9.66 -2.29
N LYS A 81 -5.27 9.13 -1.26
CA LYS A 81 -5.16 9.58 0.13
C LYS A 81 -4.83 8.41 1.05
N CYS A 82 -3.94 8.64 2.02
CA CYS A 82 -3.73 7.72 3.13
C CYS A 82 -4.58 8.16 4.32
N VAL A 83 -5.21 7.21 5.01
CA VAL A 83 -6.05 7.49 6.18
C VAL A 83 -5.86 6.45 7.26
N SER A 84 -6.04 6.88 8.51
CA SER A 84 -6.18 5.97 9.65
C SER A 84 -7.43 6.33 10.43
N ALA A 85 -8.43 5.45 10.40
CA ALA A 85 -9.62 5.58 11.24
C ALA A 85 -9.25 5.50 12.74
N LYS A 86 -8.34 4.58 13.09
CA LYS A 86 -7.87 4.36 14.47
C LYS A 86 -7.15 5.58 15.07
N ARG A 87 -6.32 6.27 14.29
CA ARG A 87 -5.56 7.45 14.74
C ARG A 87 -6.19 8.79 14.33
N GLY A 88 -7.31 8.78 13.60
CA GLY A 88 -7.94 9.98 13.04
C GLY A 88 -7.08 10.72 12.00
N TRP A 89 -6.10 10.03 11.38
CA TRP A 89 -5.20 10.68 10.43
C TRP A 89 -5.89 10.94 9.09
N TRP A 90 -5.91 12.21 8.65
CA TRP A 90 -6.52 12.74 7.42
C TRP A 90 -8.03 12.48 7.24
N THR A 91 -8.70 11.91 8.24
CA THR A 91 -10.14 11.60 8.15
C THR A 91 -11.00 12.85 8.08
N LYS A 92 -10.61 13.95 8.74
CA LYS A 92 -11.28 15.25 8.63
C LYS A 92 -11.30 15.75 7.19
N ALA A 93 -10.19 15.68 6.47
CA ALA A 93 -10.10 16.16 5.09
C ALA A 93 -11.01 15.35 4.15
N VAL A 94 -11.13 14.03 4.37
CA VAL A 94 -12.07 13.18 3.62
C VAL A 94 -13.52 13.52 3.96
N LYS A 95 -13.83 13.76 5.24
CA LYS A 95 -15.15 14.22 5.69
C LYS A 95 -15.57 15.55 5.06
N GLU A 96 -14.67 16.53 5.03
CA GLU A 96 -14.96 17.82 4.39
C GLU A 96 -15.21 17.66 2.89
N GLU A 97 -14.45 16.79 2.23
CA GLU A 97 -14.62 16.52 0.81
C GLU A 97 -15.97 15.88 0.51
N ILE A 98 -16.36 14.84 1.26
CA ILE A 98 -17.69 14.20 1.15
C ILE A 98 -18.80 15.25 1.37
N TRP A 99 -18.68 16.07 2.41
CA TRP A 99 -19.66 17.11 2.70
C TRP A 99 -19.73 18.17 1.60
N SER A 100 -18.59 18.63 1.09
CA SER A 100 -18.53 19.70 0.08
C SER A 100 -19.08 19.27 -1.28
N ARG A 101 -18.84 18.01 -1.67
CA ARG A 101 -19.28 17.45 -2.95
C ARG A 101 -20.78 17.18 -2.96
N GLY A 102 -21.33 16.68 -1.85
CA GLY A 102 -22.71 16.18 -1.82
C GLY A 102 -22.91 14.99 -2.76
N GLY A 103 -24.17 14.69 -3.07
CA GLY A 103 -24.56 13.56 -3.91
C GLY A 103 -24.28 12.19 -3.28
N ALA A 104 -24.30 11.14 -4.10
CA ALA A 104 -24.11 9.76 -3.64
C ALA A 104 -22.62 9.36 -3.61
N GLY A 105 -22.11 9.07 -2.41
CA GLY A 105 -20.76 8.56 -2.20
C GLY A 105 -20.76 7.04 -1.98
N TRP A 106 -20.05 6.31 -2.83
CA TRP A 106 -20.01 4.85 -2.79
C TRP A 106 -18.69 4.35 -2.19
N LEU A 107 -18.76 3.62 -1.08
CA LEU A 107 -17.60 2.99 -0.46
C LEU A 107 -17.46 1.55 -0.92
N VAL A 108 -16.49 1.32 -1.81
CA VAL A 108 -16.18 0.00 -2.37
C VAL A 108 -14.80 -0.45 -1.90
N GLY A 109 -14.68 -1.72 -1.50
CA GLY A 109 -13.39 -2.29 -1.13
C GLY A 109 -13.46 -3.79 -0.87
N LYS A 110 -12.31 -4.45 -0.83
CA LYS A 110 -12.25 -5.85 -0.41
C LYS A 110 -12.56 -5.99 1.09
N VAL A 111 -12.91 -7.19 1.51
CA VAL A 111 -13.15 -7.50 2.93
C VAL A 111 -11.89 -7.23 3.78
N ASN A 112 -12.10 -6.81 5.03
CA ASN A 112 -11.05 -6.54 6.02
C ASN A 112 -10.03 -5.46 5.56
N VAL A 113 -10.47 -4.49 4.75
CA VAL A 113 -9.68 -3.26 4.48
C VAL A 113 -10.00 -2.15 5.48
N GLY A 114 -10.98 -2.30 6.37
CA GLY A 114 -11.39 -1.25 7.31
C GLY A 114 -12.39 -0.25 6.72
N LYS A 115 -13.21 -0.70 5.77
CA LYS A 115 -14.28 0.08 5.12
C LYS A 115 -15.29 0.63 6.14
N SER A 116 -15.87 -0.23 6.98
CA SER A 116 -16.87 0.18 7.99
C SER A 116 -16.28 1.11 9.05
N SER A 117 -15.06 0.85 9.52
CA SER A 117 -14.34 1.76 10.43
C SER A 117 -14.05 3.12 9.78
N LEU A 118 -13.73 3.15 8.49
CA LEU A 118 -13.54 4.40 7.76
C LEU A 118 -14.87 5.14 7.65
N PHE A 119 -15.93 4.45 7.22
CA PHE A 119 -17.28 4.98 7.04
C PHE A 119 -17.73 5.75 8.28
N GLU A 120 -17.64 5.11 9.46
CA GLU A 120 -18.05 5.72 10.72
C GLU A 120 -17.34 7.06 11.01
N VAL A 121 -16.02 7.12 10.72
CA VAL A 121 -15.20 8.28 11.05
C VAL A 121 -15.36 9.41 10.02
N VAL A 122 -15.52 9.08 8.74
CA VAL A 122 -15.64 10.07 7.66
C VAL A 122 -17.06 10.59 7.46
N PHE A 123 -18.08 9.88 7.94
CA PHE A 123 -19.47 10.34 7.83
C PHE A 123 -19.67 11.70 8.54
N PRO A 124 -20.34 12.69 7.90
CA PRO A 124 -20.53 14.04 8.42
C PRO A 124 -21.65 14.12 9.49
N LYS A 125 -21.45 13.44 10.63
CA LYS A 125 -22.36 13.46 11.79
C LYS A 125 -22.63 14.88 12.29
N GLY A 126 -23.85 15.15 12.74
CA GLY A 126 -24.23 16.36 13.48
C GLY A 126 -24.26 17.67 12.71
N ARG A 127 -23.94 17.69 11.41
CA ARG A 127 -23.91 18.93 10.62
C ARG A 127 -25.28 19.45 10.19
N GLY A 128 -26.28 18.57 10.09
CA GLY A 128 -27.67 18.97 9.88
C GLY A 128 -28.31 19.65 11.09
N ALA A 129 -27.80 19.41 12.31
CA ALA A 129 -28.33 20.02 13.53
C ALA A 129 -27.97 21.52 13.67
N ALA A 130 -26.93 21.99 12.97
CA ALA A 130 -26.56 23.40 12.94
C ALA A 130 -27.55 24.27 12.16
N GLN A 131 -28.42 23.68 11.32
CA GLN A 131 -29.53 24.38 10.67
C GLN A 131 -30.79 24.42 11.54
N SER A 132 -30.81 23.69 12.67
CA SER A 132 -31.96 23.60 13.59
C SER A 132 -31.73 24.32 14.92
N TYR A 133 -30.62 25.04 15.07
CA TYR A 133 -30.30 25.80 16.28
C TYR A 133 -30.48 27.29 15.98
N ASN A 134 -31.54 27.90 16.51
CA ASN A 134 -31.69 29.36 16.52
C ASN A 134 -30.52 29.96 17.33
N PRO A 135 -29.56 30.66 16.70
CA PRO A 135 -28.49 31.30 17.43
C PRO A 135 -29.08 32.51 18.16
N SER A 136 -28.76 32.65 19.45
CA SER A 136 -29.05 33.85 20.22
C SER A 136 -28.39 35.08 19.57
N HIS A 137 -29.05 36.25 19.72
CA HIS A 137 -28.88 37.51 19.00
C HIS A 137 -27.48 38.19 18.99
N SER A 138 -26.39 37.54 19.45
CA SER A 138 -25.06 38.16 19.51
C SER A 138 -24.10 37.74 18.39
N ASP A 139 -24.36 36.68 17.63
CA ASP A 139 -23.43 36.17 16.58
C ASP A 139 -23.84 36.52 15.14
N GLN A 140 -24.96 37.23 14.94
CA GLN A 140 -25.46 37.62 13.61
C GLN A 140 -24.55 38.63 12.89
N GLY A 141 -23.75 39.41 13.63
CA GLY A 141 -22.92 40.48 13.07
C GLY A 141 -21.73 39.99 12.24
N LEU A 142 -21.06 38.91 12.65
CA LEU A 142 -19.87 38.42 11.94
C LEU A 142 -20.21 37.64 10.66
N TYR A 143 -21.29 36.86 10.66
CA TYR A 143 -21.71 36.07 9.50
C TYR A 143 -22.30 36.91 8.36
N ALA A 144 -22.94 38.04 8.67
CA ALA A 144 -23.53 38.94 7.68
C ALA A 144 -22.45 39.72 6.89
N LEU A 145 -21.37 40.13 7.56
CA LEU A 145 -20.23 40.82 6.93
C LEU A 145 -19.47 39.91 5.94
N GLU A 146 -19.34 38.62 6.26
CA GLU A 146 -18.63 37.65 5.42
C GLU A 146 -19.44 37.25 4.16
N GLN A 147 -20.77 37.32 4.22
CA GLN A 147 -21.65 37.11 3.05
C GLN A 147 -21.72 38.34 2.14
N ALA A 148 -21.75 39.56 2.71
CA ALA A 148 -21.77 40.80 1.94
C ALA A 148 -20.52 40.95 1.06
N GLN A 149 -19.34 40.53 1.54
CA GLN A 149 -18.10 40.54 0.77
C GLN A 149 -18.04 39.49 -0.35
N ARG A 150 -18.86 38.43 -0.29
CA ARG A 150 -18.90 37.37 -1.33
C ARG A 150 -19.87 37.69 -2.46
N LEU A 151 -20.96 38.40 -2.17
CA LEU A 151 -21.98 38.75 -3.16
C LEU A 151 -21.51 39.83 -4.14
N ASP A 152 -20.61 40.73 -3.71
CA ASP A 152 -20.05 41.81 -4.55
C ASP A 152 -19.07 41.31 -5.64
N ALA A 153 -18.62 40.05 -5.54
CA ALA A 153 -17.69 39.43 -6.48
C ALA A 153 -18.36 38.59 -7.59
N LEU A 154 -19.68 38.38 -7.52
CA LEU A 154 -20.41 37.43 -8.40
C LEU A 154 -21.40 38.12 -9.37
N SER A 155 -21.59 39.43 -9.26
CA SER A 155 -22.47 40.24 -10.12
C SER A 155 -21.77 40.74 -11.38
N ALA A 156 -21.13 39.85 -12.15
CA ALA A 156 -20.64 40.16 -13.49
C ALA A 156 -20.59 38.93 -14.41
N SER A 157 -21.77 38.40 -14.78
CA SER A 157 -22.08 37.96 -16.16
C SER A 157 -23.31 37.05 -16.16
N THR A 158 -24.46 37.60 -16.54
CA THR A 158 -25.64 36.84 -16.95
C THR A 158 -25.98 37.25 -18.37
N THR A 159 -26.03 36.30 -19.30
CA THR A 159 -26.87 36.39 -20.50
C THR A 159 -27.50 35.02 -20.76
N ASN A 160 -28.83 35.01 -20.71
CA ASN A 160 -29.72 33.90 -21.02
C ASN A 160 -29.80 33.65 -22.53
N THR A 161 -30.07 32.40 -22.92
CA THR A 161 -31.05 32.06 -23.97
C THR A 161 -31.58 30.64 -23.74
N PRO A 162 -32.89 30.38 -23.91
CA PRO A 162 -33.51 29.06 -23.79
C PRO A 162 -33.66 28.39 -25.17
N ALA A 163 -33.62 27.06 -25.22
CA ALA A 163 -34.19 26.28 -26.31
C ALA A 163 -34.47 24.84 -25.84
N ASP A 164 -35.74 24.46 -25.97
CA ASP A 164 -36.29 23.12 -25.86
C ASP A 164 -35.71 22.19 -26.93
N VAL A 165 -35.40 20.93 -26.56
CA VAL A 165 -35.52 19.76 -27.45
C VAL A 165 -35.86 18.54 -26.59
N ASP A 166 -37.02 17.95 -26.86
CA ASP A 166 -37.43 16.62 -26.44
C ASP A 166 -36.36 15.56 -26.77
N ASP A 167 -35.96 14.74 -25.81
CA ASP A 167 -35.21 13.49 -26.07
C ASP A 167 -35.85 12.33 -25.27
N PRO A 168 -36.40 11.31 -25.95
CA PRO A 168 -37.18 10.23 -25.34
C PRO A 168 -36.25 9.13 -24.80
N ASP A 169 -35.60 9.37 -23.66
CA ASP A 169 -34.79 8.35 -22.96
C ASP A 169 -35.12 8.30 -21.45
N GLU A 170 -36.38 8.57 -21.09
CA GLU A 170 -36.86 8.51 -19.70
C GLU A 170 -37.19 7.09 -19.19
N ILE A 171 -36.74 6.03 -19.89
CA ILE A 171 -37.04 4.64 -19.53
C ILE A 171 -35.72 3.84 -19.54
N ILE A 172 -35.15 3.66 -18.34
CA ILE A 172 -34.34 2.53 -17.79
C ILE A 172 -33.60 3.10 -16.54
N LEU A 173 -34.34 3.60 -15.55
CA LEU A 173 -33.78 3.91 -14.22
C LEU A 173 -34.64 3.36 -13.09
N SER A 174 -35.88 2.97 -13.36
CA SER A 174 -36.78 2.36 -12.38
C SER A 174 -36.33 0.94 -11.96
N GLU A 175 -35.76 0.15 -12.88
CA GLU A 175 -35.44 -1.26 -12.62
C GLU A 175 -34.11 -1.48 -11.85
N GLU A 176 -33.18 -0.51 -11.83
CA GLU A 176 -31.91 -0.63 -11.07
C GLU A 176 -32.00 -0.07 -9.64
N SER A 177 -32.99 0.77 -9.33
CA SER A 177 -33.24 1.28 -7.97
C SER A 177 -33.71 0.21 -6.99
N ASP A 178 -34.24 -0.91 -7.48
CA ASP A 178 -34.70 -2.05 -6.67
C ASP A 178 -33.54 -2.90 -6.10
N LEU A 179 -32.30 -2.71 -6.59
CA LEU A 179 -31.14 -3.44 -6.10
C LEU A 179 -30.58 -2.89 -4.79
N LEU A 180 -30.95 -1.65 -4.43
CA LEU A 180 -30.52 -1.02 -3.20
C LEU A 180 -31.67 -0.97 -2.19
N PRO A 181 -31.38 -1.19 -0.90
CA PRO A 181 -32.40 -0.97 0.12
C PRO A 181 -32.85 0.49 0.13
N PRO A 182 -34.04 0.78 0.68
CA PRO A 182 -34.49 2.14 0.88
C PRO A 182 -33.49 2.93 1.76
N PRO A 183 -33.32 4.24 1.52
CA PRO A 183 -32.45 5.06 2.34
C PRO A 183 -32.96 5.08 3.80
N GLN A 184 -32.04 5.03 4.76
CA GLN A 184 -32.40 5.19 6.18
C GLN A 184 -32.95 6.60 6.42
N PRO A 185 -33.86 6.79 7.40
CA PRO A 185 -34.32 8.13 7.77
C PRO A 185 -33.14 9.01 8.20
N GLU A 186 -33.10 10.24 7.71
CA GLU A 186 -32.02 11.16 8.05
C GLU A 186 -32.04 11.52 9.54
N ARG A 187 -30.92 11.28 10.22
CA ARG A 187 -30.72 11.60 11.64
C ARG A 187 -29.38 12.29 11.80
N ALA A 188 -29.29 13.23 12.75
CA ALA A 188 -28.02 13.89 13.07
C ALA A 188 -26.92 12.89 13.49
N PHE A 189 -27.32 11.80 14.16
CA PHE A 189 -26.47 10.70 14.58
C PHE A 189 -27.12 9.36 14.18
N PRO A 190 -26.90 8.89 12.94
CA PRO A 190 -27.49 7.64 12.48
C PRO A 190 -26.76 6.43 13.07
N SER A 191 -27.45 5.29 13.13
CA SER A 191 -26.86 4.00 13.48
C SER A 191 -25.84 3.60 12.42
N MET A 192 -24.58 3.47 12.82
CA MET A 192 -23.47 3.20 11.90
C MET A 192 -23.32 1.70 11.61
N PRO A 193 -22.80 1.33 10.42
CA PRO A 193 -22.42 -0.05 10.13
C PRO A 193 -21.44 -0.59 11.19
N ILE A 194 -21.62 -1.86 11.60
CA ILE A 194 -20.77 -2.48 12.60
C ILE A 194 -19.33 -2.57 12.07
N SER A 195 -18.39 -1.97 12.79
CA SER A 195 -16.97 -2.12 12.50
C SER A 195 -16.42 -3.36 13.21
N SER A 196 -16.25 -4.47 12.48
CA SER A 196 -15.44 -5.60 12.93
C SER A 196 -14.37 -5.93 11.90
N ALA A 197 -13.26 -6.47 12.39
CA ALA A 197 -12.14 -6.89 11.56
C ALA A 197 -12.41 -8.24 10.88
N LEU A 198 -13.37 -9.01 11.39
CA LEU A 198 -13.75 -10.28 10.79
C LEU A 198 -14.41 -10.07 9.42
N PRO A 199 -14.18 -10.99 8.47
CA PRO A 199 -14.91 -11.02 7.22
C PRO A 199 -16.43 -11.04 7.40
N GLY A 200 -17.17 -10.37 6.50
CA GLY A 200 -18.63 -10.49 6.40
C GLY A 200 -19.46 -9.52 7.25
N THR A 201 -18.88 -8.46 7.80
CA THR A 201 -19.59 -7.51 8.69
C THR A 201 -20.69 -6.68 8.00
N THR A 202 -20.55 -6.42 6.70
CA THR A 202 -21.57 -5.77 5.87
C THR A 202 -22.12 -6.83 4.89
N ALA A 203 -23.26 -7.44 5.22
CA ALA A 203 -23.91 -8.45 4.37
C ALA A 203 -24.78 -7.85 3.26
N SER A 204 -25.35 -6.66 3.51
CA SER A 204 -26.19 -5.91 2.55
C SER A 204 -25.73 -4.46 2.45
N PRO A 205 -25.98 -3.75 1.33
CA PRO A 205 -25.71 -2.32 1.21
C PRO A 205 -26.39 -1.51 2.32
N ILE A 206 -25.70 -0.49 2.85
CA ILE A 206 -26.26 0.42 3.86
C ILE A 206 -26.20 1.84 3.33
N ARG A 207 -27.34 2.50 3.23
CA ARG A 207 -27.48 3.88 2.74
C ARG A 207 -27.80 4.83 3.88
N ILE A 208 -26.95 5.83 4.10
CA ILE A 208 -27.13 6.82 5.15
C ILE A 208 -27.12 8.22 4.53
N PRO A 209 -28.27 8.93 4.47
CA PRO A 209 -28.35 10.28 3.97
C PRO A 209 -27.75 11.30 4.95
N PHE A 210 -27.35 12.46 4.43
CA PHE A 210 -26.86 13.59 5.23
C PHE A 210 -27.17 14.95 4.60
N GLY A 211 -27.31 15.95 5.47
CA GLY A 211 -27.36 17.36 5.09
C GLY A 211 -28.68 17.81 4.47
N ALA A 212 -29.81 17.23 4.90
CA ALA A 212 -31.16 17.55 4.45
C ALA A 212 -31.29 17.44 2.93
N GLY A 213 -30.96 16.27 2.38
CA GLY A 213 -30.98 16.03 0.92
C GLY A 213 -29.71 16.48 0.18
N LYS A 214 -28.67 16.92 0.89
CA LYS A 214 -27.37 17.25 0.28
C LYS A 214 -26.68 16.04 -0.37
N GLY A 215 -26.81 14.86 0.23
CA GLY A 215 -26.21 13.65 -0.31
C GLY A 215 -26.44 12.41 0.56
N GLU A 216 -25.88 11.29 0.13
CA GLU A 216 -25.90 10.03 0.88
C GLU A 216 -24.54 9.34 0.80
N LEU A 217 -24.19 8.60 1.86
CA LEU A 217 -23.02 7.74 1.87
C LEU A 217 -23.49 6.28 1.91
N ILE A 218 -23.00 5.49 0.96
CA ILE A 218 -23.43 4.12 0.73
C ILE A 218 -22.27 3.18 1.04
N ASP A 219 -22.46 2.31 2.04
CA ASP A 219 -21.53 1.26 2.39
C ASP A 219 -21.90 -0.03 1.65
N LEU A 220 -21.06 -0.49 0.73
CA LEU A 220 -21.31 -1.73 -0.01
C LEU A 220 -20.65 -2.94 0.68
N PRO A 221 -21.20 -4.16 0.58
CA PRO A 221 -20.53 -5.37 1.04
C PRO A 221 -19.10 -5.49 0.50
N GLY A 222 -18.20 -5.97 1.34
CA GLY A 222 -16.80 -6.12 0.95
C GLY A 222 -16.61 -7.27 -0.04
N ILE A 223 -15.82 -7.07 -1.08
CA ILE A 223 -15.48 -8.15 -2.03
C ILE A 223 -14.49 -9.13 -1.38
N VAL A 224 -14.73 -10.43 -1.53
CA VAL A 224 -13.85 -11.47 -0.97
C VAL A 224 -12.39 -11.22 -1.38
N ARG A 225 -11.50 -11.24 -0.39
CA ARG A 225 -10.11 -10.82 -0.57
C ARG A 225 -9.23 -11.92 -1.14
N SER A 226 -9.24 -13.06 -0.47
CA SER A 226 -8.35 -14.20 -0.70
C SER A 226 -8.95 -15.45 -0.08
N THR A 227 -8.59 -16.62 -0.59
CA THR A 227 -8.93 -17.92 0.01
C THR A 227 -7.94 -18.41 1.06
N LEU A 228 -6.94 -17.59 1.44
CA LEU A 228 -5.91 -17.98 2.41
C LEU A 228 -6.50 -18.43 3.76
N GLU A 229 -7.58 -17.77 4.21
CA GLU A 229 -8.28 -18.08 5.47
C GLU A 229 -8.92 -19.47 5.51
N ASN A 230 -9.15 -20.09 4.34
CA ASN A 230 -9.70 -21.44 4.25
C ASN A 230 -8.67 -22.50 4.64
N HIS A 231 -7.39 -22.18 4.59
CA HIS A 231 -6.30 -23.10 4.99
C HIS A 231 -5.97 -23.04 6.47
N LEU A 232 -6.63 -22.15 7.22
CA LEU A 232 -6.39 -21.95 8.64
C LEU A 232 -7.42 -22.66 9.49
N VAL A 233 -6.99 -23.03 10.70
CA VAL A 233 -7.92 -23.45 11.76
C VAL A 233 -8.91 -22.31 12.02
N PRO A 234 -10.24 -22.56 12.01
CA PRO A 234 -11.24 -21.50 12.13
C PRO A 234 -11.06 -20.58 13.35
N SER A 235 -10.63 -21.14 14.49
CA SER A 235 -10.37 -20.38 15.73
C SER A 235 -9.18 -19.42 15.63
N GLN A 236 -8.26 -19.63 14.68
CA GLN A 236 -7.05 -18.83 14.53
C GLN A 236 -7.11 -17.82 13.38
N ARG A 237 -8.20 -17.78 12.60
CA ARG A 237 -8.36 -16.84 11.46
C ARG A 237 -8.18 -15.38 11.84
N ALA A 238 -8.60 -14.99 13.05
CA ALA A 238 -8.43 -13.63 13.55
C ALA A 238 -6.95 -13.20 13.66
N GLN A 239 -6.02 -14.15 13.84
CA GLN A 239 -4.58 -13.86 13.94
C GLN A 239 -3.98 -13.37 12.62
N LEU A 240 -4.61 -13.64 11.46
CA LEU A 240 -4.16 -13.08 10.18
C LEU A 240 -4.25 -11.55 10.14
N ILE A 241 -5.05 -10.96 11.03
CA ILE A 241 -5.35 -9.54 10.99
C ILE A 241 -4.34 -8.76 11.81
N MET A 242 -3.53 -7.95 11.13
CA MET A 242 -2.67 -6.98 11.80
C MET A 242 -3.52 -5.83 12.38
N SER A 243 -3.74 -5.87 13.70
CA SER A 243 -4.52 -4.86 14.45
C SER A 243 -3.68 -3.69 14.96
N SER A 244 -2.37 -3.90 15.10
CA SER A 244 -1.40 -2.92 15.56
C SER A 244 -0.09 -3.04 14.80
N ARG A 245 0.65 -1.95 14.76
CA ARG A 245 1.93 -1.88 14.05
C ARG A 245 2.96 -2.76 14.76
N LEU A 246 3.65 -3.59 13.99
CA LEU A 246 4.71 -4.46 14.49
C LEU A 246 6.08 -3.81 14.39
N SER A 247 6.98 -4.17 15.30
CA SER A 247 8.39 -3.83 15.28
C SER A 247 9.20 -5.12 15.22
N PRO A 248 9.41 -5.68 14.02
CA PRO A 248 10.04 -6.99 13.90
C PRO A 248 11.49 -6.97 14.34
N GLU A 249 11.90 -8.11 14.92
CA GLU A 249 13.30 -8.43 15.14
C GLU A 249 13.95 -8.85 13.82
N GLN A 250 15.28 -8.68 13.75
CA GLN A 250 16.06 -9.11 12.60
C GLN A 250 16.30 -10.60 12.69
N ILE A 251 15.87 -11.36 11.68
CA ILE A 251 16.16 -12.79 11.56
C ILE A 251 17.21 -12.99 10.48
N VAL A 252 18.27 -13.74 10.79
CA VAL A 252 19.36 -14.05 9.87
C VAL A 252 19.14 -15.45 9.29
N ILE A 253 18.87 -15.54 8.00
CA ILE A 253 18.66 -16.81 7.28
C ILE A 253 19.93 -17.14 6.50
N LYS A 254 20.70 -18.10 7.01
CA LYS A 254 21.93 -18.58 6.36
C LYS A 254 21.62 -19.54 5.20
N PRO A 255 22.59 -19.82 4.32
CA PRO A 255 22.51 -20.94 3.37
C PRO A 255 22.01 -22.22 4.04
N GLY A 256 21.07 -22.93 3.39
CA GLY A 256 20.49 -24.17 3.92
C GLY A 256 19.47 -23.97 5.05
N GLN A 257 19.11 -22.74 5.42
CA GLN A 257 18.05 -22.46 6.40
C GLN A 257 16.74 -21.98 5.76
N SER A 258 15.64 -22.19 6.48
CA SER A 258 14.30 -21.77 6.10
C SER A 258 13.61 -21.07 7.27
N LEU A 259 12.88 -20.00 6.97
CA LEU A 259 12.02 -19.28 7.89
C LEU A 259 10.57 -19.75 7.71
N LEU A 260 9.99 -20.32 8.76
CA LEU A 260 8.58 -20.69 8.84
C LEU A 260 7.77 -19.54 9.44
N ILE A 261 6.60 -19.27 8.90
CA ILE A 261 5.65 -18.27 9.38
C ILE A 261 4.30 -18.96 9.62
N GLY A 262 3.72 -18.77 10.80
CA GLY A 262 2.42 -19.34 11.19
C GLY A 262 2.42 -20.87 11.18
N GLY A 263 3.44 -21.51 11.76
CA GLY A 263 3.58 -22.97 11.79
C GLY A 263 3.79 -23.63 10.42
N GLY A 264 4.23 -22.88 9.42
CA GLY A 264 4.47 -23.38 8.06
C GLY A 264 3.43 -22.96 7.03
N LEU A 265 2.48 -22.09 7.39
CA LEU A 265 1.57 -21.43 6.43
C LEU A 265 2.35 -20.78 5.28
N VAL A 266 3.42 -20.06 5.60
CA VAL A 266 4.39 -19.57 4.60
C VAL A 266 5.78 -20.00 5.02
N ARG A 267 6.57 -20.47 4.06
CA ARG A 267 7.99 -20.78 4.25
C ARG A 267 8.84 -19.98 3.27
N ILE A 268 9.88 -19.33 3.78
CA ILE A 268 10.89 -18.64 2.97
C ILE A 268 12.20 -19.41 3.12
N THR A 269 12.66 -20.02 2.03
CA THR A 269 13.89 -20.80 1.96
C THR A 269 14.99 -19.97 1.31
N ASN A 270 16.20 -20.05 1.85
CA ASN A 270 17.39 -19.50 1.22
C ASN A 270 18.02 -20.56 0.28
N PRO A 271 17.85 -20.44 -1.05
CA PRO A 271 18.40 -21.38 -2.02
C PRO A 271 19.89 -21.14 -2.30
N SER A 272 20.47 -20.03 -1.81
CA SER A 272 21.87 -19.69 -2.06
C SER A 272 22.79 -20.48 -1.14
N GLU A 273 23.92 -20.91 -1.68
CA GLU A 273 25.02 -21.55 -0.92
C GLU A 273 25.92 -20.54 -0.22
N LYS A 274 25.86 -19.26 -0.62
CA LYS A 274 26.81 -18.21 -0.18
C LYS A 274 26.13 -17.02 0.48
N ASP A 275 24.96 -16.62 -0.02
CA ASP A 275 24.32 -15.39 0.44
C ASP A 275 23.64 -15.60 1.79
N VAL A 276 23.82 -14.63 2.69
CA VAL A 276 23.05 -14.54 3.92
C VAL A 276 21.92 -13.53 3.73
N LEU A 277 20.71 -13.91 4.13
CA LEU A 277 19.54 -13.06 4.04
C LEU A 277 19.16 -12.53 5.43
N LEU A 278 18.73 -11.28 5.47
CA LEU A 278 18.12 -10.67 6.65
C LEU A 278 16.63 -10.52 6.39
N ALA A 279 15.81 -11.07 7.27
CA ALA A 279 14.35 -10.98 7.20
C ALA A 279 13.81 -10.12 8.35
N TYR A 280 12.83 -9.28 8.02
CA TYR A 280 12.07 -8.45 8.98
C TYR A 280 10.58 -8.74 8.79
N PRO A 281 9.99 -9.65 9.58
CA PRO A 281 8.61 -10.09 9.40
C PRO A 281 7.59 -9.08 9.94
N PHE A 282 7.00 -8.25 9.09
CA PHE A 282 5.84 -7.42 9.42
C PHE A 282 4.55 -8.24 9.24
N VAL A 283 4.41 -9.29 10.04
CA VAL A 283 3.26 -10.21 10.03
C VAL A 283 2.84 -10.52 11.47
N PRO A 284 1.53 -10.57 11.78
CA PRO A 284 1.02 -10.89 13.12
C PRO A 284 1.12 -12.38 13.49
N LEU A 285 1.97 -13.14 12.80
CA LEU A 285 2.09 -14.58 12.93
C LEU A 285 3.46 -14.94 13.50
N ASP A 286 3.52 -16.01 14.28
CA ASP A 286 4.78 -16.50 14.84
C ASP A 286 5.75 -16.93 13.75
N THR A 287 7.03 -16.67 13.99
CA THR A 287 8.11 -16.98 13.05
C THR A 287 9.13 -17.91 13.67
N HIS A 288 9.55 -18.93 12.93
CA HIS A 288 10.49 -19.93 13.41
C HIS A 288 11.58 -20.22 12.37
N LEU A 289 12.86 -20.11 12.77
CA LEU A 289 14.00 -20.39 11.90
C LEU A 289 14.47 -21.83 12.12
N THR A 290 14.59 -22.61 11.03
CA THR A 290 15.05 -24.01 11.10
C THR A 290 15.91 -24.36 9.87
N SER A 291 16.50 -25.55 9.84
CA SER A 291 17.17 -26.05 8.63
C SER A 291 16.15 -26.38 7.54
N THR A 292 16.55 -26.27 6.29
CA THR A 292 15.66 -26.52 5.15
C THR A 292 15.17 -27.96 5.13
N THR A 293 16.04 -28.92 5.45
CA THR A 293 15.66 -30.34 5.59
C THR A 293 14.56 -30.53 6.62
N LYS A 294 14.68 -29.95 7.82
CA LYS A 294 13.65 -30.05 8.87
C LYS A 294 12.34 -29.38 8.45
N ALA A 295 12.43 -28.25 7.75
CA ALA A 295 11.26 -27.57 7.21
C ALA A 295 10.55 -28.40 6.12
N GLU A 296 11.28 -29.23 5.37
CA GLU A 296 10.71 -30.14 4.39
C GLU A 296 10.07 -31.36 5.03
N GLU A 297 10.73 -31.99 6.01
CA GLU A 297 10.18 -33.07 6.83
C GLU A 297 8.86 -32.65 7.49
N LEU A 298 8.83 -31.46 8.10
CA LEU A 298 7.63 -30.88 8.72
C LEU A 298 6.49 -30.72 7.71
N ARG A 299 6.79 -30.24 6.50
CA ARG A 299 5.79 -30.06 5.43
C ARG A 299 5.22 -31.39 4.97
N LYS A 300 6.04 -32.44 4.90
CA LYS A 300 5.62 -33.79 4.52
C LYS A 300 4.85 -34.51 5.64
N GLY A 301 4.85 -33.99 6.86
CA GLY A 301 4.28 -34.65 8.02
C GLY A 301 5.16 -35.79 8.57
N GLU A 302 6.42 -35.87 8.14
CA GLU A 302 7.40 -36.85 8.62
C GLU A 302 7.99 -36.46 9.99
N ARG A 303 7.75 -35.21 10.41
CA ARG A 303 8.25 -34.65 11.66
C ARG A 303 7.25 -33.68 12.24
N ASP A 304 7.00 -33.79 13.53
CA ASP A 304 6.32 -32.76 14.30
C ASP A 304 7.34 -31.83 14.98
N MET A 305 7.02 -30.54 14.98
CA MET A 305 7.75 -29.52 15.72
C MET A 305 6.78 -28.89 16.72
N ASP A 306 7.24 -28.70 17.95
CA ASP A 306 6.48 -27.98 18.98
C ASP A 306 6.54 -26.48 18.71
N ILE A 307 5.83 -26.06 17.67
CA ILE A 307 5.69 -24.66 17.26
C ILE A 307 4.21 -24.31 17.12
N PRO A 308 3.78 -23.11 17.57
CA PRO A 308 2.42 -22.65 17.32
C PRO A 308 2.11 -22.66 15.81
N SER A 309 1.01 -23.30 15.44
CA SER A 309 0.57 -23.41 14.05
C SER A 309 -0.86 -22.91 13.88
N VAL A 310 -1.02 -22.05 12.87
CA VAL A 310 -2.32 -21.56 12.41
C VAL A 310 -2.90 -22.40 11.27
N LEU A 311 -2.07 -23.24 10.68
CA LEU A 311 -2.39 -24.06 9.52
C LEU A 311 -3.25 -25.26 9.94
N ALA A 312 -4.36 -25.47 9.23
CA ALA A 312 -5.19 -26.65 9.44
C ALA A 312 -4.46 -27.91 8.96
N THR A 313 -4.65 -29.04 9.65
CA THR A 313 -3.90 -30.28 9.40
C THR A 313 -4.07 -30.78 7.97
N GLU A 314 -5.30 -30.70 7.44
CA GLU A 314 -5.66 -31.02 6.06
C GLU A 314 -4.98 -30.12 5.03
N SER A 315 -4.61 -28.90 5.42
CA SER A 315 -3.99 -27.92 4.53
C SER A 315 -2.46 -28.05 4.46
N LYS A 316 -1.82 -28.89 5.28
CA LYS A 316 -0.37 -29.13 5.23
C LYS A 316 0.11 -29.61 3.85
N SER A 317 -0.66 -30.50 3.22
CA SER A 317 -0.35 -31.06 1.89
C SER A 317 -0.54 -30.04 0.75
N SER A 318 -1.31 -28.97 0.98
CA SER A 318 -1.56 -27.94 -0.03
C SER A 318 -0.37 -27.01 -0.25
N ILE A 319 0.62 -27.01 0.65
CA ILE A 319 1.79 -26.12 0.57
C ILE A 319 2.69 -26.50 -0.61
N LYS A 320 2.78 -25.58 -1.58
CA LYS A 320 3.57 -25.72 -2.81
C LYS A 320 4.50 -24.51 -2.99
N SER A 321 5.52 -24.65 -3.86
CA SER A 321 6.40 -23.55 -4.21
C SER A 321 5.61 -22.48 -4.97
N ALA A 322 5.67 -21.24 -4.51
CA ALA A 322 5.20 -20.05 -5.20
C ALA A 322 6.26 -19.51 -6.19
N GLY A 323 7.37 -20.22 -6.35
CA GLY A 323 8.48 -19.87 -7.23
C GLY A 323 9.63 -19.16 -6.53
N LYS A 324 10.70 -18.97 -7.30
CA LYS A 324 11.89 -18.23 -6.89
C LYS A 324 11.67 -16.74 -7.15
N MET A 325 11.86 -15.94 -6.11
CA MET A 325 11.67 -14.50 -6.14
C MET A 325 13.01 -13.77 -6.02
N GLU A 326 13.21 -12.74 -6.85
CA GLU A 326 14.47 -12.02 -6.95
C GLU A 326 14.48 -10.72 -6.13
N LEU A 327 15.53 -10.53 -5.33
CA LEU A 327 15.81 -9.28 -4.64
C LEU A 327 16.54 -8.34 -5.60
N LYS A 328 15.79 -7.59 -6.41
CA LYS A 328 16.35 -6.75 -7.48
C LYS A 328 16.43 -5.25 -7.20
N TRP A 329 15.98 -4.79 -6.03
CA TRP A 329 15.97 -3.37 -5.70
C TRP A 329 17.19 -2.98 -4.86
N ASP A 330 18.01 -2.08 -5.39
CA ASP A 330 19.17 -1.51 -4.68
C ASP A 330 18.69 -0.56 -3.58
N VAL A 331 18.97 -0.94 -2.33
CA VAL A 331 18.69 -0.14 -1.13
C VAL A 331 19.97 0.28 -0.42
N THR A 332 21.13 0.16 -1.06
CA THR A 332 22.46 0.46 -0.51
C THR A 332 22.50 1.85 0.12
N LYS A 333 21.99 2.86 -0.58
CA LYS A 333 21.95 4.24 -0.07
C LYS A 333 21.21 4.36 1.26
N ALA A 334 20.10 3.64 1.42
CA ALA A 334 19.29 3.67 2.64
C ALA A 334 19.88 2.79 3.75
N ARG A 335 20.46 1.64 3.40
CA ARG A 335 20.94 0.61 4.33
C ARG A 335 22.39 0.79 4.80
N ALA A 336 23.25 1.49 4.04
CA ALA A 336 24.66 1.70 4.39
C ALA A 336 24.88 2.70 5.55
N GLY A 337 23.80 3.25 6.12
CA GLY A 337 23.84 3.97 7.39
C GLY A 337 24.71 5.24 7.34
N PRO A 338 25.67 5.45 8.27
CA PRO A 338 26.53 6.64 8.28
C PRO A 338 27.36 6.84 7.00
N LEU A 339 27.64 5.77 6.24
CA LEU A 339 28.52 5.85 5.07
C LEU A 339 27.91 6.70 3.96
N THR A 340 26.60 6.58 3.72
CA THR A 340 25.89 7.27 2.64
C THR A 340 25.08 8.48 3.09
N ARG A 341 24.90 8.62 4.41
CA ARG A 341 24.18 9.73 5.03
C ARG A 341 24.89 11.06 4.84
N LYS A 342 24.17 12.07 4.37
CA LYS A 342 24.71 13.43 4.11
C LYS A 342 25.18 14.14 5.38
N ASP A 343 24.58 13.81 6.52
CA ASP A 343 24.92 14.31 7.86
C ASP A 343 26.10 13.55 8.50
N ALA A 344 26.68 12.58 7.78
CA ALA A 344 27.80 11.77 8.23
C ALA A 344 28.90 11.75 7.14
N VAL A 345 29.27 10.58 6.61
CA VAL A 345 30.39 10.46 5.65
C VAL A 345 29.97 10.91 4.23
N GLY A 346 28.70 10.74 3.87
CA GLY A 346 28.17 11.25 2.60
C GLY A 346 28.73 10.61 1.33
N LEU A 347 29.24 9.38 1.41
CA LEU A 347 29.72 8.65 0.23
C LEU A 347 28.57 8.33 -0.73
N LYS A 348 28.88 8.43 -2.02
CA LYS A 348 28.03 7.92 -3.10
C LYS A 348 27.93 6.39 -2.98
N ALA A 349 26.72 5.84 -3.10
CA ALA A 349 26.47 4.40 -2.94
C ALA A 349 27.29 3.58 -3.95
N GLU A 350 27.56 4.14 -5.12
CA GLU A 350 28.33 3.55 -6.21
C GLU A 350 29.81 3.32 -5.83
N ARG A 351 30.34 4.06 -4.85
CA ARG A 351 31.73 3.93 -4.38
C ARG A 351 31.91 2.87 -3.29
N LEU A 352 30.81 2.30 -2.78
CA LEU A 352 30.90 1.29 -1.73
C LEU A 352 31.32 -0.06 -2.32
N PRO A 353 32.14 -0.85 -1.61
CA PRO A 353 32.61 -2.16 -2.08
C PRO A 353 31.53 -3.25 -2.04
N PHE A 354 30.30 -2.90 -1.65
CA PHE A 354 29.16 -3.78 -1.56
C PHE A 354 27.90 -3.11 -2.12
N VAL A 355 26.91 -3.93 -2.45
CA VAL A 355 25.57 -3.52 -2.83
C VAL A 355 24.57 -4.27 -1.96
N VAL A 356 23.56 -3.57 -1.48
CA VAL A 356 22.48 -4.12 -0.65
C VAL A 356 21.22 -4.20 -1.48
N TRP A 357 20.78 -5.42 -1.73
CA TRP A 357 19.55 -5.76 -2.45
C TRP A 357 18.42 -6.03 -1.47
N SER A 358 17.20 -5.66 -1.83
CA SER A 358 16.04 -5.90 -0.97
C SER A 358 14.76 -6.09 -1.78
N ALA A 359 13.81 -6.80 -1.19
CA ALA A 359 12.44 -6.93 -1.68
C ALA A 359 11.48 -7.16 -0.52
N ASP A 360 10.21 -6.77 -0.68
CA ASP A 360 9.15 -7.17 0.24
C ASP A 360 8.42 -8.39 -0.34
N VAL A 361 8.39 -9.50 0.41
CA VAL A 361 7.48 -10.63 0.15
C VAL A 361 6.18 -10.34 0.88
N VAL A 362 5.13 -10.02 0.13
CA VAL A 362 3.80 -9.67 0.64
C VAL A 362 2.98 -10.94 0.77
N ILE A 363 2.38 -11.14 1.94
CA ILE A 363 1.37 -12.16 2.17
C ILE A 363 0.01 -11.47 2.12
N GLU A 364 -0.82 -11.83 1.14
CA GLU A 364 -2.14 -11.27 0.98
C GLU A 364 -2.97 -11.46 2.26
N GLY A 365 -3.73 -10.45 2.66
CA GLY A 365 -4.50 -10.54 3.91
C GLY A 365 -3.71 -10.10 5.14
N VAL A 366 -2.44 -10.52 5.21
CA VAL A 366 -1.69 -10.66 6.47
C VAL A 366 -0.67 -9.56 6.72
N GLY A 367 0.24 -9.33 5.78
CA GLY A 367 1.40 -8.47 6.02
C GLY A 367 2.49 -8.63 4.97
N TRP A 368 3.74 -8.36 5.34
CA TRP A 368 4.88 -8.57 4.46
C TRP A 368 6.14 -8.92 5.25
N ILE A 369 7.09 -9.56 4.58
CA ILE A 369 8.44 -9.81 5.09
C ILE A 369 9.38 -8.97 4.24
N GLU A 370 10.07 -8.01 4.85
CA GLU A 370 11.13 -7.27 4.19
C GLU A 370 12.39 -8.15 4.20
N LEU A 371 12.90 -8.49 3.02
CA LEU A 371 14.11 -9.30 2.83
C LEU A 371 15.24 -8.42 2.33
N VAL A 372 16.45 -8.69 2.82
CA VAL A 372 17.65 -7.93 2.47
C VAL A 372 18.83 -8.89 2.30
N ALA A 373 19.62 -8.69 1.26
CA ALA A 373 20.83 -9.42 0.97
C ALA A 373 21.96 -8.45 0.62
N GLN A 374 23.15 -8.65 1.16
CA GLN A 374 24.33 -7.85 0.83
C GLN A 374 25.30 -8.71 0.01
N ARG A 375 25.72 -8.21 -1.14
CA ARG A 375 26.78 -8.82 -1.97
C ARG A 375 27.94 -7.86 -2.15
N ARG A 376 29.16 -8.39 -2.40
CA ARG A 376 30.28 -7.54 -2.82
C ARG A 376 29.99 -7.01 -4.22
N ARG A 377 30.37 -5.76 -4.48
CA ARG A 377 30.14 -5.09 -5.76
C ARG A 377 30.86 -5.82 -6.91
N ARG A 378 32.08 -6.29 -6.66
CA ARG A 378 32.88 -7.06 -7.63
C ARG A 378 32.17 -8.34 -8.09
N ASP A 379 31.59 -9.09 -7.16
CA ASP A 379 30.91 -10.36 -7.46
C ASP A 379 29.67 -10.10 -8.34
N PHE A 380 28.95 -9.00 -8.06
CA PHE A 380 27.80 -8.59 -8.87
C PHE A 380 28.21 -8.10 -10.27
N ASP A 381 29.26 -7.28 -10.37
CA ASP A 381 29.75 -6.77 -11.64
C ASP A 381 30.28 -7.90 -12.54
N LEU A 382 30.91 -8.92 -11.94
CA LEU A 382 31.35 -10.13 -12.64
C LEU A 382 30.13 -10.90 -13.19
N ALA A 383 29.14 -11.21 -12.34
CA ALA A 383 27.94 -11.93 -12.75
C ALA A 383 27.18 -11.19 -13.88
N ARG A 384 27.10 -9.86 -13.79
CA ARG A 384 26.48 -9.02 -14.83
C ARG A 384 27.24 -9.07 -16.17
N ARG A 385 28.58 -9.11 -16.13
CA ARG A 385 29.42 -9.23 -17.35
C ARG A 385 29.27 -10.61 -18.00
N GLU A 386 29.24 -11.67 -17.18
CA GLU A 386 29.02 -13.03 -17.67
C GLU A 386 27.65 -13.19 -18.35
N GLU A 387 26.58 -12.62 -17.77
CA GLU A 387 25.26 -12.60 -18.41
C GLU A 387 25.27 -11.83 -19.74
N ALA A 388 25.91 -10.66 -19.77
CA ALA A 388 26.01 -9.85 -20.98
C ALA A 388 26.80 -10.56 -22.09
N PHE A 389 27.84 -11.32 -21.74
CA PHE A 389 28.62 -12.12 -22.69
C PHE A 389 27.80 -13.29 -23.24
N LYS A 390 27.10 -14.03 -22.36
CA LYS A 390 26.21 -15.14 -22.76
C LYS A 390 25.05 -14.68 -23.65
N GLY A 391 24.47 -13.52 -23.36
CA GLY A 391 23.41 -12.93 -24.19
C GLY A 391 23.88 -12.55 -25.60
N ARG A 392 25.16 -12.22 -25.79
CA ARG A 392 25.75 -11.93 -27.11
C ARG A 392 26.05 -13.20 -27.91
N MET A 393 26.51 -14.27 -27.27
CA MET A 393 26.73 -15.57 -27.93
C MET A 393 25.41 -16.20 -28.41
N GLN A 394 24.35 -16.16 -27.59
CA GLN A 394 23.03 -16.67 -27.99
C GLN A 394 22.41 -15.91 -29.17
N GLY A 395 22.66 -14.60 -29.29
CA GLY A 395 22.18 -13.81 -30.43
C GLY A 395 22.90 -14.09 -31.75
N HIS A 396 24.05 -14.76 -31.72
CA HIS A 396 24.81 -15.15 -32.91
C HIS A 396 24.44 -16.55 -33.44
N GLU A 397 23.92 -17.43 -32.57
CA GLU A 397 23.46 -18.78 -32.96
C GLU A 397 22.04 -18.79 -33.58
N GLU A 398 21.26 -17.71 -33.45
CA GLU A 398 19.92 -17.58 -34.07
C GLU A 398 19.96 -17.01 -35.51
N GLN A 399 21.12 -16.58 -36.03
CA GLN A 399 21.21 -15.97 -37.38
C GLN A 399 21.84 -16.84 -38.47
N ASP A 400 22.56 -17.93 -38.13
CA ASP A 400 23.19 -18.80 -39.13
C ASP A 400 22.70 -20.25 -38.98
N GLY A 401 21.55 -20.54 -39.60
CA GLY A 401 20.96 -21.87 -39.57
C GLY A 401 19.73 -22.03 -40.47
N GLU A 402 19.86 -21.78 -41.77
CA GLU A 402 18.93 -22.35 -42.75
C GLU A 402 18.91 -23.88 -42.60
N LYS A 403 17.79 -24.44 -42.15
CA LYS A 403 17.53 -25.89 -42.26
C LYS A 403 16.49 -26.11 -43.36
N PRO A 404 16.80 -26.87 -44.43
CA PRO A 404 15.78 -27.34 -45.35
C PRO A 404 15.00 -28.50 -44.71
N PHE A 405 13.67 -28.44 -44.85
CA PHE A 405 12.67 -29.52 -44.77
C PHE A 405 13.06 -30.87 -44.12
N ALA A 406 12.41 -31.22 -43.01
CA ALA A 406 11.85 -32.56 -42.77
C ALA A 406 10.95 -32.58 -41.52
N ASP A 407 9.69 -32.97 -41.73
CA ASP A 407 8.69 -33.28 -40.70
C ASP A 407 9.08 -34.52 -39.89
N THR A 408 9.19 -34.42 -38.57
CA THR A 408 8.82 -35.49 -37.61
C THR A 408 8.60 -34.88 -36.22
N PRO A 409 7.45 -35.08 -35.56
CA PRO A 409 7.24 -34.63 -34.18
C PRO A 409 7.71 -35.73 -33.21
N MET A 410 8.86 -35.52 -32.56
CA MET A 410 9.31 -36.36 -31.45
C MET A 410 9.56 -35.48 -30.23
N GLY A 411 8.80 -35.78 -29.18
CA GLY A 411 8.85 -35.09 -27.89
C GLY A 411 10.26 -35.11 -27.30
N GLY A 412 10.79 -33.92 -27.08
CA GLY A 412 11.97 -33.68 -26.26
C GLY A 412 11.60 -32.58 -25.28
N THR A 413 11.53 -32.95 -24.01
CA THR A 413 11.34 -32.06 -22.87
C THR A 413 12.44 -30.99 -22.92
N GLU A 414 12.11 -29.78 -23.38
CA GLU A 414 13.00 -28.64 -23.27
C GLU A 414 13.14 -28.28 -21.77
N GLU A 415 14.10 -28.92 -21.11
CA GLU A 415 14.71 -28.35 -19.91
C GLU A 415 15.36 -27.03 -20.31
N ARG A 416 14.57 -25.95 -20.21
CA ARG A 416 15.08 -24.58 -20.08
C ARG A 416 16.10 -24.60 -18.94
N VAL A 417 17.39 -24.66 -19.28
CA VAL A 417 18.50 -24.47 -18.35
C VAL A 417 18.20 -23.20 -17.55
N ALA A 418 17.85 -23.37 -16.28
CA ALA A 418 17.40 -22.29 -15.43
C ALA A 418 18.50 -21.22 -15.36
N ARG A 419 18.32 -20.10 -16.07
CA ARG A 419 19.23 -18.96 -16.03
C ARG A 419 19.41 -18.58 -14.56
N ARG A 420 20.64 -18.74 -14.03
CA ARG A 420 20.97 -18.32 -12.66
C ARG A 420 20.85 -16.80 -12.62
N SER A 421 19.88 -16.30 -11.87
CA SER A 421 19.66 -14.85 -11.70
C SER A 421 20.91 -14.18 -11.13
N ILE A 422 21.30 -13.04 -11.71
CA ILE A 422 22.29 -12.11 -11.12
C ILE A 422 21.89 -11.58 -9.75
N TRP A 423 20.60 -11.62 -9.41
CA TRP A 423 20.08 -11.10 -8.16
C TRP A 423 20.11 -12.18 -7.07
N PRO A 424 20.24 -11.81 -5.78
CA PRO A 424 19.93 -12.73 -4.69
C PRO A 424 18.48 -13.23 -4.84
N THR A 425 18.28 -14.53 -4.63
CA THR A 425 16.96 -15.15 -4.77
C THR A 425 16.51 -15.80 -3.47
N VAL A 426 15.19 -15.90 -3.30
CA VAL A 426 14.55 -16.68 -2.26
C VAL A 426 13.50 -17.58 -2.87
N GLU A 427 13.29 -18.75 -2.31
CA GLU A 427 12.17 -19.59 -2.69
C GLU A 427 11.09 -19.49 -1.63
N VAL A 428 9.85 -19.22 -2.07
CA VAL A 428 8.71 -19.03 -1.17
C VAL A 428 7.73 -20.16 -1.37
N PHE A 429 7.22 -20.72 -0.29
CA PHE A 429 6.18 -21.75 -0.29
C PHE A 429 4.97 -21.25 0.48
N SER A 430 3.79 -21.56 -0.03
CA SER A 430 2.50 -21.12 0.51
C SER A 430 1.39 -22.08 0.05
N PRO A 431 0.16 -21.98 0.58
CA PRO A 431 -0.95 -22.81 0.13
C PRO A 431 -1.15 -22.65 -1.37
N GLU A 432 -1.13 -23.77 -2.08
CA GLU A 432 -1.22 -23.87 -3.54
C GLU A 432 -0.15 -23.10 -4.34
N GLY A 433 0.89 -22.57 -3.68
CA GLY A 433 1.84 -21.63 -4.29
C GLY A 433 1.23 -20.25 -4.58
N LYS A 434 0.10 -19.91 -3.95
CA LYS A 434 -0.64 -18.65 -4.15
C LYS A 434 -0.51 -17.73 -2.92
N HIS A 435 -1.24 -16.60 -2.91
CA HIS A 435 -1.35 -15.65 -1.79
C HIS A 435 -0.09 -14.89 -1.40
N VAL A 436 1.02 -15.09 -2.13
CA VAL A 436 2.26 -14.37 -1.94
C VAL A 436 2.62 -13.59 -3.20
N ALA A 437 3.24 -12.43 -3.03
CA ALA A 437 3.73 -11.61 -4.13
C ALA A 437 5.01 -10.89 -3.73
N ILE A 438 5.85 -10.57 -4.71
CA ILE A 438 7.03 -9.75 -4.49
C ILE A 438 6.78 -8.31 -4.94
N ARG A 439 7.27 -7.33 -4.18
CA ARG A 439 7.23 -5.91 -4.57
C ARG A 439 8.51 -5.19 -4.16
N ARG A 440 8.65 -3.96 -4.68
CA ARG A 440 9.67 -3.00 -4.24
C ARG A 440 9.63 -2.84 -2.72
N PRO A 441 10.76 -2.84 -2.02
CA PRO A 441 10.76 -2.76 -0.57
C PRO A 441 10.27 -1.39 -0.09
N MET A 442 9.42 -1.38 0.94
CA MET A 442 8.96 -0.15 1.57
C MET A 442 10.04 0.50 2.47
N GLY A 443 11.04 -0.28 2.90
CA GLY A 443 12.03 0.17 3.89
C GLY A 443 11.41 0.42 5.27
N ALA A 444 10.38 -0.35 5.61
CA ALA A 444 9.56 -0.16 6.80
C ALA A 444 10.37 -0.30 8.09
N TRP A 445 11.35 -1.20 8.09
CA TRP A 445 12.23 -1.37 9.24
C TRP A 445 13.10 -0.14 9.49
N LEU A 446 13.63 0.49 8.44
CA LEU A 446 14.40 1.74 8.58
C LEU A 446 13.53 2.88 9.10
N LEU A 447 12.27 2.97 8.65
CA LEU A 447 11.30 3.94 9.17
C LEU A 447 10.94 3.69 10.65
N ALA A 448 11.01 2.44 11.09
CA ALA A 448 10.77 2.02 12.47
C ALA A 448 11.90 2.41 13.42
N GLN A 449 13.13 2.54 12.91
CA GLN A 449 14.26 2.85 13.76
C GLN A 449 14.10 4.22 14.41
N LYS A 450 14.09 4.24 15.75
CA LYS A 450 14.23 5.49 16.49
C LYS A 450 15.56 6.10 16.10
N VAL A 451 15.56 7.26 15.44
CA VAL A 451 16.76 8.07 15.31
C VAL A 451 17.18 8.43 16.74
N LYS A 452 18.17 7.71 17.29
CA LYS A 452 18.80 8.12 18.55
C LYS A 452 19.40 9.49 18.28
N LYS A 453 18.75 10.54 18.78
CA LYS A 453 19.35 11.88 18.79
C LYS A 453 20.68 11.72 19.53
N LYS A 454 21.79 12.13 18.90
CA LYS A 454 23.13 12.15 19.54
C LYS A 454 23.18 13.05 20.79
N VAL A 455 22.12 13.81 21.04
CA VAL A 455 22.02 14.77 22.13
C VAL A 455 20.88 14.31 23.05
N ALA A 456 21.20 14.12 24.33
CA ALA A 456 20.22 13.77 25.35
C ALA A 456 19.08 14.80 25.38
N PRO A 457 17.82 14.41 25.69
CA PRO A 457 16.75 15.36 25.91
C PRO A 457 17.17 16.33 27.03
N GLY A 458 17.27 17.63 26.72
CA GLY A 458 17.72 18.65 27.68
C GLY A 458 19.20 19.05 27.59
N ALA A 459 20.03 18.37 26.80
CA ALA A 459 21.41 18.82 26.59
C ALA A 459 21.44 20.09 25.73
N ARG A 460 21.81 21.21 26.35
CA ARG A 460 21.96 22.54 25.75
C ARG A 460 22.84 22.41 24.50
N GLN A 461 22.34 22.78 23.32
CA GLN A 461 23.15 22.83 22.11
C GLN A 461 24.40 23.67 22.41
N ARG A 462 25.60 23.09 22.25
CA ARG A 462 26.85 23.84 22.37
C ARG A 462 26.77 25.01 21.38
N ARG A 463 26.66 26.23 21.91
CA ARG A 463 26.75 27.45 21.09
C ARG A 463 28.05 27.37 20.30
N SER A 464 27.94 27.58 18.99
CA SER A 464 29.11 27.64 18.11
C SER A 464 30.10 28.66 18.65
N MET A 465 31.36 28.25 18.89
CA MET A 465 32.42 29.17 19.30
C MET A 465 32.62 30.31 18.31
N ARG A 466 32.27 30.10 17.03
CA ARG A 466 32.28 31.16 16.01
C ARG A 466 31.19 32.20 16.27
N SER A 467 29.99 31.77 16.67
CA SER A 467 28.90 32.68 17.07
C SER A 467 29.22 33.41 18.38
N VAL A 468 29.89 32.75 19.33
CA VAL A 468 30.35 33.38 20.58
C VAL A 468 31.47 34.40 20.31
N LYS A 469 32.47 34.07 19.49
CA LYS A 469 33.53 35.00 19.07
C LYS A 469 33.01 36.20 18.26
N MET A 470 31.96 35.99 17.44
CA MET A 470 31.32 37.04 16.64
C MET A 470 30.31 37.89 17.44
N SER A 471 29.94 37.47 18.65
CA SER A 471 29.08 38.29 19.52
C SER A 471 29.86 39.46 20.10
N ASP A 472 29.18 40.55 20.46
CA ASP A 472 29.83 41.75 21.02
C ASP A 472 30.64 41.46 22.28
N ALA A 473 30.19 40.51 23.10
CA ALA A 473 30.92 40.03 24.27
C ALA A 473 32.20 39.26 23.90
N GLY A 474 32.20 38.54 22.77
CA GLY A 474 33.38 37.85 22.25
C GLY A 474 34.39 38.78 21.59
N ARG A 475 33.91 39.85 20.94
CA ARG A 475 34.76 40.91 20.37
C ARG A 475 35.44 41.74 21.45
N LYS A 476 34.73 42.13 22.51
CA LYS A 476 35.34 42.81 23.68
C LYS A 476 36.47 42.00 24.32
N ARG A 477 36.26 40.69 24.55
CA ARG A 477 37.30 39.82 25.12
C ARG A 477 38.53 39.60 24.24
N MET A 478 38.44 39.84 22.92
CA MET A 478 39.60 39.83 22.02
C MET A 478 40.27 41.20 21.87
N ALA A 479 39.62 42.27 22.33
CA ALA A 479 40.21 43.60 22.35
C ALA A 479 40.97 43.87 23.66
N ASP A 480 40.55 43.20 24.75
CA ASP A 480 41.12 43.39 26.10
C ASP A 480 42.29 42.43 26.44
N GLY A 481 42.75 41.60 25.51
CA GLY A 481 43.87 40.67 25.69
C GLY A 481 44.68 40.53 24.41
#